data_AF-A0A2J8VVJ8-F1
#
_entry.id   AF-A0A2J8VVJ8-F1
#
_cell.length_a   1.000
_cell.length_b   1.000
_cell.length_c   1.000
_cell.angle_alpha   90.00
_cell.angle_beta   90.00
_cell.angle_gamma   90.00
#
_symmetry.space_group_name_H-M   'P 1'
#
loop_
_entity.id
_entity.type
_entity.pdbx_description
1 polymer ?
#
loop_
_entity_poly.entity_id
_entity_poly.type
_entity_poly.pdbx_seq_one_letter_code
_entity_poly.pdbx_strand_id
1 'polypeptide(L)'
;MVGRRALIVLAHSERTSFNYAMKEAAVAALKKKGWEVVESDLYAMNFNPIISRKDITGKLKDPENFQYPAESVLAYKEGHLSPDIVAEQKKLEAADLVIFQSKKAVLSITTGGSGSMYSLQGIHGDMNVILWPIQSGILHFCGFQVLEPQLTYSIGHTPADARIQILEGWKKRLENIWDETPLYFAPSSLFDLNFQAGFLMKKEVQDEEKNKKFGLSVGHHLGKSIPTDNQIKARK
;
A
#
# COMPACT_ATOMS: atom_id res chain seq x y z
N MET A 1 6.41 13.71 -17.80
CA MET A 1 5.40 13.93 -16.74
C MET A 1 5.91 15.04 -15.82
N VAL A 2 6.22 16.22 -16.37
CA VAL A 2 6.92 17.28 -15.63
C VAL A 2 6.01 17.80 -14.51
N GLY A 3 6.53 17.85 -13.28
CA GLY A 3 5.82 18.40 -12.11
C GLY A 3 5.08 17.39 -11.24
N ARG A 4 5.22 16.07 -11.47
CA ARG A 4 4.71 15.06 -10.52
C ARG A 4 5.73 14.75 -9.42
N ARG A 5 5.23 14.47 -8.22
CA ARG A 5 6.00 14.10 -7.01
C ARG A 5 5.76 12.65 -6.61
N ALA A 6 6.81 11.93 -6.24
CA ALA A 6 6.72 10.56 -5.72
C ALA A 6 7.46 10.42 -4.38
N LEU A 7 6.86 9.69 -3.44
CA LEU A 7 7.50 9.24 -2.21
C LEU A 7 7.86 7.77 -2.32
N ILE A 8 9.12 7.41 -2.03
CA ILE A 8 9.55 6.01 -1.91
C ILE A 8 9.92 5.72 -0.46
N VAL A 9 9.16 4.82 0.18
CA VAL A 9 9.45 4.32 1.53
C VAL A 9 10.22 3.00 1.41
N LEU A 10 11.41 2.93 2.01
CA LEU A 10 12.27 1.75 2.02
C LEU A 10 12.39 1.19 3.45
N ALA A 11 12.16 -0.11 3.60
CA ALA A 11 12.19 -0.82 4.88
C ALA A 11 13.21 -1.98 4.86
N HIS A 12 14.48 -1.68 4.57
CA HIS A 12 15.57 -2.66 4.58
C HIS A 12 16.88 -2.02 5.07
N SER A 13 17.62 -2.67 5.98
CA SER A 13 18.85 -2.12 6.56
C SER A 13 20.01 -2.05 5.56
N GLU A 14 20.24 -3.14 4.83
CA GLU A 14 21.44 -3.29 4.00
C GLU A 14 21.36 -2.54 2.68
N ARG A 15 22.31 -1.62 2.46
CA ARG A 15 22.52 -0.93 1.17
C ARG A 15 22.98 -1.86 0.04
N THR A 16 23.51 -3.03 0.39
CA THR A 16 23.90 -4.11 -0.53
C THR A 16 22.72 -5.01 -0.94
N SER A 17 21.53 -4.78 -0.37
CA SER A 17 20.34 -5.60 -0.66
C SER A 17 19.73 -5.33 -2.04
N PHE A 18 19.00 -6.33 -2.55
CA PHE A 18 18.20 -6.14 -3.76
C PHE A 18 17.03 -5.16 -3.56
N ASN A 19 16.54 -4.99 -2.32
CA ASN A 19 15.53 -3.98 -2.00
C ASN A 19 16.09 -2.55 -2.15
N TYR A 20 17.31 -2.31 -1.69
CA TYR A 20 18.00 -1.04 -1.92
C TYR A 20 18.24 -0.81 -3.43
N ALA A 21 18.63 -1.83 -4.18
CA ALA A 21 18.78 -1.74 -5.64
C ALA A 21 17.46 -1.42 -6.37
N MET A 22 16.34 -2.02 -5.97
CA MET A 22 15.00 -1.70 -6.49
C MET A 22 14.57 -0.26 -6.17
N LYS A 23 14.98 0.28 -5.00
CA LYS A 23 14.77 1.69 -4.64
C LYS A 23 15.57 2.62 -5.55
N GLU A 24 16.87 2.39 -5.71
CA GLU A 24 17.74 3.19 -6.59
C GLU A 24 17.24 3.18 -8.05
N ALA A 25 16.85 2.00 -8.54
CA ALA A 25 16.25 1.84 -9.86
C ALA A 25 14.96 2.68 -10.01
N ALA A 26 14.11 2.72 -8.99
CA ALA A 26 12.90 3.54 -9.00
C ALA A 26 13.20 5.05 -9.01
N VAL A 27 14.10 5.50 -8.14
CA VAL A 27 14.56 6.90 -8.08
C VAL A 27 15.09 7.35 -9.45
N ALA A 28 15.94 6.54 -10.08
CA ALA A 28 16.53 6.84 -11.37
C ALA A 28 15.49 6.91 -12.50
N ALA A 29 14.56 5.95 -12.58
CA ALA A 29 13.53 5.91 -13.63
C ALA A 29 12.54 7.08 -13.52
N LEU A 30 12.07 7.39 -12.31
CA LEU A 30 11.12 8.47 -12.06
C LEU A 30 11.76 9.84 -12.33
N LYS A 31 12.97 10.10 -11.81
CA LYS A 31 13.71 11.34 -12.11
C LYS A 31 13.95 11.52 -13.62
N LYS A 32 14.28 10.45 -14.36
CA LYS A 32 14.43 10.47 -15.84
C LYS A 32 13.14 10.86 -16.57
N LYS A 33 11.95 10.64 -15.99
CA LYS A 33 10.64 11.04 -16.55
C LYS A 33 10.16 12.44 -16.12
N GLY A 34 10.99 13.16 -15.36
CA GLY A 34 10.71 14.51 -14.86
C GLY A 34 9.90 14.54 -13.55
N TRP A 35 9.94 13.47 -12.76
CA TRP A 35 9.37 13.46 -11.41
C TRP A 35 10.35 14.03 -10.39
N GLU A 36 9.81 14.78 -9.43
CA GLU A 36 10.46 14.99 -8.14
C GLU A 36 10.29 13.71 -7.30
N VAL A 37 11.37 13.24 -6.67
CA VAL A 37 11.36 11.99 -5.89
C VAL A 37 11.94 12.26 -4.51
N VAL A 38 11.14 11.97 -3.49
CA VAL A 38 11.47 12.05 -2.07
C VAL A 38 11.56 10.64 -1.50
N GLU A 39 12.43 10.44 -0.51
CA GLU A 39 12.71 9.13 0.07
C GLU A 39 12.47 9.12 1.60
N SER A 40 12.03 7.97 2.09
CA SER A 40 11.98 7.63 3.52
C SER A 40 12.58 6.24 3.71
N ASP A 41 13.90 6.18 3.85
CA ASP A 41 14.64 4.97 4.22
C ASP A 41 14.57 4.82 5.74
N LEU A 42 13.64 3.98 6.21
CA LEU A 42 13.29 3.89 7.63
C LEU A 42 14.47 3.43 8.51
N TYR A 43 15.36 2.60 7.95
CA TYR A 43 16.56 2.15 8.66
C TYR A 43 17.64 3.24 8.67
N ALA A 44 17.90 3.90 7.54
CA ALA A 44 18.86 5.01 7.50
C ALA A 44 18.40 6.22 8.34
N MET A 45 17.09 6.40 8.52
CA MET A 45 16.48 7.41 9.41
C MET A 45 16.52 7.03 10.89
N ASN A 46 16.83 5.77 11.24
CA ASN A 46 16.62 5.20 12.58
C ASN A 46 15.19 5.48 13.10
N PHE A 47 14.20 5.27 12.23
CA PHE A 47 12.80 5.60 12.47
C PHE A 47 12.23 4.85 13.68
N ASN A 48 11.52 5.53 14.58
CA ASN A 48 10.83 4.90 15.71
C ASN A 48 9.53 4.21 15.24
N PRO A 49 9.40 2.87 15.29
CA PRO A 49 8.18 2.19 14.87
C PRO A 49 7.16 2.01 16.01
N ILE A 50 7.48 2.43 17.24
CA ILE A 50 6.67 2.17 18.43
C ILE A 50 5.80 3.40 18.72
N ILE A 51 4.50 3.28 18.44
CA ILE A 51 3.51 4.29 18.83
C ILE A 51 3.46 4.45 20.35
N SER A 52 3.43 5.69 20.82
CA SER A 52 3.53 5.98 22.25
C SER A 52 3.01 7.37 22.63
N ARG A 53 2.99 7.66 23.94
CA ARG A 53 2.71 9.01 24.45
C ARG A 53 3.77 10.05 24.03
N LYS A 54 4.96 9.63 23.58
CA LYS A 54 6.04 10.53 23.11
C LYS A 54 5.76 11.14 21.76
N ASP A 55 4.80 10.57 21.02
CA ASP A 55 4.37 11.03 19.71
C ASP A 55 3.54 12.34 19.79
N ILE A 56 3.27 12.79 21.02
CA ILE A 56 2.44 13.94 21.37
C ILE A 56 3.26 14.83 22.32
N THR A 57 3.57 16.04 21.88
CA THR A 57 4.45 16.99 22.59
C THR A 57 3.69 17.99 23.47
N GLY A 58 2.38 18.08 23.28
CA GLY A 58 1.47 18.96 24.02
C GLY A 58 0.84 18.32 25.26
N LYS A 59 -0.17 18.98 25.83
CA LYS A 59 -0.93 18.44 26.95
C LYS A 59 -1.93 17.41 26.45
N LEU A 60 -1.83 16.20 26.99
CA LEU A 60 -2.81 15.13 26.77
C LEU A 60 -4.15 15.50 27.44
N LYS A 61 -5.25 15.11 26.79
CA LYS A 61 -6.62 15.37 27.26
C LYS A 61 -6.99 14.50 28.46
N ASP A 62 -6.63 13.22 28.43
CA ASP A 62 -6.85 12.26 29.52
C ASP A 62 -5.53 11.51 29.79
N PRO A 63 -4.64 12.08 30.63
CA PRO A 63 -3.32 11.50 30.88
C PRO A 63 -3.36 10.23 31.74
N GLU A 64 -4.45 9.98 32.47
CA GLU A 64 -4.60 8.80 33.34
C GLU A 64 -5.19 7.61 32.57
N ASN A 65 -6.10 7.88 31.63
CA ASN A 65 -6.66 6.89 30.71
C ASN A 65 -6.27 7.24 29.26
N PHE A 66 -4.98 7.11 28.95
CA PHE A 66 -4.43 7.47 27.64
C PHE A 66 -5.02 6.63 26.49
N GLN A 67 -5.67 7.31 25.54
CA GLN A 67 -6.27 6.69 24.34
C GLN A 67 -5.59 7.21 23.08
N TYR A 68 -4.60 6.47 22.55
CA TYR A 68 -3.78 6.89 21.39
C TYR A 68 -4.61 7.41 20.20
N PRO A 69 -5.72 6.77 19.76
CA PRO A 69 -6.50 7.27 18.62
C PRO A 69 -7.14 8.65 18.87
N ALA A 70 -7.61 8.93 20.08
CA ALA A 70 -8.23 10.21 20.42
C ALA A 70 -7.19 11.32 20.60
N GLU A 71 -6.11 11.00 21.33
CA GLU A 71 -5.04 11.94 21.67
C GLU A 71 -4.21 12.32 20.44
N SER A 72 -3.83 11.36 19.57
CA SER A 72 -3.07 11.66 18.35
C SER A 72 -3.87 12.48 17.33
N VAL A 73 -5.20 12.27 17.25
CA VAL A 73 -6.09 13.10 16.41
C VAL A 73 -6.22 14.52 16.96
N LEU A 74 -6.21 14.70 18.28
CA LEU A 74 -6.17 16.03 18.89
C LEU A 74 -4.82 16.71 18.63
N ALA A 75 -3.71 15.98 18.82
CA ALA A 75 -2.36 16.43 18.57
C ALA A 75 -2.13 16.86 17.11
N TYR A 76 -2.73 16.16 16.15
CA TYR A 76 -2.74 16.55 14.75
C TYR A 76 -3.48 17.89 14.54
N LYS A 77 -4.71 18.02 15.05
CA LYS A 77 -5.55 19.22 14.88
C LYS A 77 -4.94 20.47 15.51
N GLU A 78 -4.25 20.31 16.62
CA GLU A 78 -3.63 21.40 17.39
C GLU A 78 -2.12 21.57 17.09
N GLY A 79 -1.57 20.82 16.14
CA GLY A 79 -0.20 21.01 15.64
C GLY A 79 0.92 20.60 16.61
N HIS A 80 0.67 19.66 17.53
CA HIS A 80 1.62 19.24 18.57
C HIS A 80 1.98 17.74 18.53
N LEU A 81 1.83 17.09 17.37
CA LEU A 81 2.49 15.81 17.08
C LEU A 81 4.03 15.94 17.13
N SER A 82 4.71 14.81 17.35
CA SER A 82 6.17 14.73 17.31
C SER A 82 6.74 15.19 15.94
N PRO A 83 7.87 15.94 15.90
CA PRO A 83 8.38 16.53 14.66
C PRO A 83 8.73 15.55 13.55
N ASP A 84 9.12 14.32 13.89
CA ASP A 84 9.42 13.23 12.94
C ASP A 84 8.14 12.74 12.23
N ILE A 85 7.04 12.55 12.97
CA ILE A 85 5.73 12.23 12.41
C ILE A 85 5.24 13.36 11.49
N VAL A 86 5.40 14.62 11.91
CA VAL A 86 5.02 15.78 11.09
C VAL A 86 5.88 15.88 9.82
N ALA A 87 7.16 15.50 9.86
CA ALA A 87 8.02 15.46 8.68
C ALA A 87 7.54 14.42 7.66
N GLU A 88 7.15 13.22 8.10
CA GLU A 88 6.61 12.19 7.21
C GLU A 88 5.22 12.54 6.67
N GLN A 89 4.34 13.14 7.48
CA GLN A 89 3.04 13.65 7.03
C GLN A 89 3.20 14.67 5.88
N LYS A 90 4.15 15.60 5.98
CA LYS A 90 4.44 16.57 4.90
C LYS A 90 4.90 15.90 3.60
N LYS A 91 5.66 14.79 3.66
CA LYS A 91 6.01 14.00 2.47
C LYS A 91 4.79 13.37 1.82
N LEU A 92 3.87 12.84 2.63
CA LEU A 92 2.59 12.24 2.20
C LEU A 92 1.61 13.27 1.63
N GLU A 93 1.60 14.50 2.15
CA GLU A 93 0.85 15.62 1.60
C GLU A 93 1.41 16.03 0.23
N ALA A 94 2.74 16.13 0.12
CA ALA A 94 3.42 16.59 -1.08
C ALA A 94 3.46 15.57 -2.22
N ALA A 95 3.59 14.26 -1.98
CA ALA A 95 3.71 13.32 -3.10
C ALA A 95 2.38 13.17 -3.85
N ASP A 96 2.38 13.05 -5.18
CA ASP A 96 1.17 12.76 -5.97
C ASP A 96 0.95 11.24 -6.09
N LEU A 97 2.04 10.48 -5.95
CA LEU A 97 2.05 9.07 -5.58
C LEU A 97 2.22 9.01 -4.05
N VAL A 98 1.14 8.65 -3.31
CA VAL A 98 0.98 8.67 -1.83
C VAL A 98 0.55 10.02 -1.19
N ILE A 99 -0.60 10.27 -0.50
CA ILE A 99 -1.94 9.63 -0.23
C ILE A 99 -3.09 10.72 -0.16
N PHE A 100 -4.28 10.70 -0.81
CA PHE A 100 -5.64 10.14 -0.55
C PHE A 100 -6.56 10.43 -1.78
N GLN A 101 -7.46 9.54 -2.23
CA GLN A 101 -8.39 9.61 -3.41
C GLN A 101 -7.78 9.96 -4.78
N SER A 102 -7.07 11.08 -4.90
CA SER A 102 -6.42 11.56 -6.13
C SER A 102 -5.02 10.98 -6.34
N LYS A 103 -4.59 10.05 -5.48
CA LYS A 103 -3.21 9.56 -5.41
C LYS A 103 -3.15 8.04 -5.54
N LYS A 104 -2.09 7.58 -6.19
CA LYS A 104 -1.82 6.15 -6.43
C LYS A 104 -0.79 5.61 -5.42
N ALA A 105 -0.86 4.30 -5.14
CA ALA A 105 0.14 3.57 -4.36
C ALA A 105 0.46 2.23 -5.02
N VAL A 106 1.68 1.74 -4.85
CA VAL A 106 2.14 0.44 -5.35
C VAL A 106 3.01 -0.22 -4.30
N LEU A 107 2.83 -1.53 -4.10
CA LEU A 107 3.72 -2.35 -3.27
C LEU A 107 4.78 -2.99 -4.18
N SER A 108 6.06 -2.85 -3.85
CA SER A 108 7.15 -3.59 -4.49
C SER A 108 7.77 -4.53 -3.46
N ILE A 109 7.60 -5.84 -3.65
CA ILE A 109 7.86 -6.86 -2.63
C ILE A 109 8.82 -7.91 -3.17
N THR A 110 9.87 -8.22 -2.41
CA THR A 110 10.74 -9.39 -2.67
C THR A 110 10.43 -10.52 -1.69
N THR A 111 10.42 -11.77 -2.13
CA THR A 111 10.25 -12.94 -1.25
C THR A 111 11.43 -13.91 -1.31
N GLY A 112 11.58 -14.73 -0.26
CA GLY A 112 12.46 -15.91 -0.28
C GLY A 112 11.82 -17.11 -0.99
N GLY A 113 10.53 -17.40 -0.72
CA GLY A 113 9.77 -18.46 -1.38
C GLY A 113 9.50 -18.16 -2.86
N SER A 114 9.37 -19.21 -3.67
CA SER A 114 9.04 -19.10 -5.10
C SER A 114 7.56 -18.76 -5.33
N GLY A 115 7.23 -18.24 -6.52
CA GLY A 115 5.85 -17.90 -6.86
C GLY A 115 4.87 -19.09 -6.79
N SER A 116 5.34 -20.32 -7.05
CA SER A 116 4.51 -21.53 -6.93
C SER A 116 4.08 -21.82 -5.49
N MET A 117 4.89 -21.46 -4.49
CA MET A 117 4.54 -21.62 -3.08
C MET A 117 3.37 -20.72 -2.65
N TYR A 118 3.14 -19.62 -3.36
CA TYR A 118 2.05 -18.67 -3.12
C TYR A 118 0.94 -18.73 -4.19
N SER A 119 0.92 -19.81 -4.98
CA SER A 119 -0.19 -20.12 -5.89
C SER A 119 -1.39 -20.71 -5.13
N LEU A 120 -2.53 -20.88 -5.80
CA LEU A 120 -3.73 -21.50 -5.23
C LEU A 120 -3.48 -22.95 -4.72
N GLN A 121 -2.44 -23.62 -5.23
CA GLN A 121 -2.02 -24.97 -4.83
C GLN A 121 -0.72 -24.97 -4.00
N GLY A 122 -0.19 -23.78 -3.69
CA GLY A 122 1.06 -23.60 -2.97
C GLY A 122 0.89 -23.77 -1.46
N ILE A 123 1.97 -24.18 -0.78
CA ILE A 123 1.97 -24.43 0.67
C ILE A 123 1.68 -23.17 1.54
N HIS A 124 1.89 -21.97 1.00
CA HIS A 124 1.55 -20.71 1.67
C HIS A 124 0.15 -20.19 1.30
N GLY A 125 -0.57 -20.86 0.40
CA GLY A 125 -1.85 -20.43 -0.12
C GLY A 125 -1.77 -19.22 -1.05
N ASP A 126 -2.94 -18.71 -1.42
CA ASP A 126 -3.10 -17.63 -2.39
C ASP A 126 -2.49 -16.29 -1.92
N MET A 127 -1.50 -15.78 -2.66
CA MET A 127 -0.91 -14.45 -2.45
C MET A 127 -1.97 -13.32 -2.38
N ASN A 128 -3.10 -13.44 -3.09
CA ASN A 128 -4.16 -12.43 -3.05
C ASN A 128 -4.72 -12.26 -1.62
N VAL A 129 -4.76 -13.32 -0.82
CA VAL A 129 -5.20 -13.28 0.58
C VAL A 129 -4.15 -12.62 1.48
N ILE A 130 -2.86 -12.88 1.22
CA ILE A 130 -1.74 -12.28 1.97
C ILE A 130 -1.65 -10.76 1.74
N LEU A 131 -1.92 -10.30 0.51
CA LEU A 131 -1.88 -8.88 0.15
C LEU A 131 -3.07 -8.07 0.68
N TRP A 132 -4.24 -8.70 0.83
CA TRP A 132 -5.51 -8.02 1.13
C TRP A 132 -5.48 -7.12 2.37
N PRO A 133 -4.94 -7.52 3.54
CA PRO A 133 -4.90 -6.66 4.73
C PRO A 133 -4.10 -5.37 4.52
N ILE A 134 -3.04 -5.42 3.71
CA ILE A 134 -2.18 -4.26 3.43
C ILE A 134 -2.84 -3.38 2.38
N GLN A 135 -3.21 -3.96 1.23
CA GLN A 135 -3.77 -3.22 0.10
C GLN A 135 -5.16 -2.66 0.41
N SER A 136 -6.05 -3.46 1.01
CA SER A 136 -7.39 -2.98 1.39
C SER A 136 -7.39 -2.27 2.74
N GLY A 137 -6.80 -2.89 3.78
CA GLY A 137 -6.97 -2.45 5.17
C GLY A 137 -6.09 -1.27 5.59
N ILE A 138 -4.95 -1.05 4.93
CA ILE A 138 -4.07 0.10 5.19
C ILE A 138 -4.18 1.11 4.05
N LEU A 139 -3.92 0.66 2.80
CA LEU A 139 -3.81 1.57 1.68
C LEU A 139 -5.19 2.08 1.21
N HIS A 140 -6.08 1.19 0.76
CA HIS A 140 -7.37 1.58 0.21
C HIS A 140 -8.34 2.15 1.27
N PHE A 141 -8.22 1.73 2.53
CA PHE A 141 -8.91 2.36 3.67
C PHE A 141 -8.63 3.87 3.72
N CYS A 142 -7.37 4.27 3.52
CA CYS A 142 -6.95 5.65 3.35
C CYS A 142 -7.15 6.17 1.90
N GLY A 143 -8.17 5.67 1.20
CA GLY A 143 -8.61 6.16 -0.10
C GLY A 143 -7.62 5.99 -1.26
N PHE A 144 -6.62 5.10 -1.17
CA PHE A 144 -5.71 4.89 -2.30
C PHE A 144 -6.35 4.27 -3.53
N GLN A 145 -5.90 4.74 -4.70
CA GLN A 145 -5.86 3.92 -5.91
C GLN A 145 -4.66 2.98 -5.85
N VAL A 146 -4.86 1.73 -5.43
CA VAL A 146 -3.76 0.75 -5.32
C VAL A 146 -3.51 0.12 -6.69
N LEU A 147 -2.28 0.20 -7.19
CA LEU A 147 -1.84 -0.41 -8.45
C LEU A 147 -1.41 -1.87 -8.26
N GLU A 148 -1.22 -2.60 -9.36
CA GLU A 148 -0.71 -3.98 -9.32
C GLU A 148 0.62 -4.07 -8.55
N PRO A 149 0.78 -4.99 -7.59
CA PRO A 149 2.03 -5.11 -6.84
C PRO A 149 3.17 -5.61 -7.73
N GLN A 150 4.36 -5.03 -7.57
CA GLN A 150 5.59 -5.50 -8.19
C GLN A 150 6.15 -6.66 -7.35
N LEU A 151 5.71 -7.89 -7.64
CA LEU A 151 6.10 -9.09 -6.89
C LEU A 151 7.35 -9.75 -7.50
N THR A 152 8.42 -9.82 -6.72
CA THR A 152 9.72 -10.39 -7.12
C THR A 152 10.02 -11.63 -6.29
N TYR A 153 9.60 -12.80 -6.78
CA TYR A 153 9.70 -14.05 -6.05
C TYR A 153 11.11 -14.65 -6.01
N SER A 154 11.44 -15.36 -4.93
CA SER A 154 12.67 -16.16 -4.77
C SER A 154 13.96 -15.43 -5.16
N ILE A 155 14.11 -14.17 -4.72
CA ILE A 155 15.23 -13.31 -5.16
C ILE A 155 16.61 -13.88 -4.82
N GLY A 156 16.73 -14.60 -3.70
CA GLY A 156 17.96 -15.29 -3.28
C GLY A 156 18.37 -16.45 -4.19
N HIS A 157 17.44 -16.99 -4.98
CA HIS A 157 17.69 -18.06 -5.96
C HIS A 157 17.73 -17.54 -7.41
N THR A 158 17.63 -16.23 -7.62
CA THR A 158 17.59 -15.63 -8.96
C THR A 158 19.00 -15.32 -9.47
N PRO A 159 19.42 -15.81 -10.65
CA PRO A 159 20.72 -15.52 -11.27
C PRO A 159 21.01 -14.03 -11.46
N ALA A 160 22.29 -13.66 -11.53
CA ALA A 160 22.71 -12.25 -11.52
C ALA A 160 22.22 -11.44 -12.75
N ASP A 161 22.24 -12.06 -13.92
CA ASP A 161 21.66 -11.54 -15.17
C ASP A 161 20.15 -11.36 -15.07
N ALA A 162 19.43 -12.35 -14.52
CA ALA A 162 17.99 -12.26 -14.28
C ALA A 162 17.63 -11.14 -13.28
N ARG A 163 18.45 -10.93 -12.23
CA ARG A 163 18.31 -9.80 -11.30
C ARG A 163 18.46 -8.45 -11.99
N ILE A 164 19.36 -8.32 -12.97
CA ILE A 164 19.48 -7.10 -13.79
C ILE A 164 18.22 -6.91 -14.64
N GLN A 165 17.67 -7.96 -15.26
CA GLN A 165 16.43 -7.86 -16.04
C GLN A 165 15.22 -7.46 -15.18
N ILE A 166 15.15 -7.89 -13.92
CA ILE A 166 14.11 -7.45 -12.97
C ILE A 166 14.21 -5.94 -12.71
N LEU A 167 15.41 -5.41 -12.48
CA LEU A 167 15.63 -3.97 -12.27
C LEU A 167 15.24 -3.15 -13.51
N GLU A 168 15.63 -3.58 -14.72
CA GLU A 168 15.26 -2.90 -15.96
C GLU A 168 13.76 -3.02 -16.27
N GLY A 169 13.14 -4.17 -16.00
CA GLY A 169 11.69 -4.35 -16.10
C GLY A 169 10.91 -3.42 -15.16
N TRP A 170 11.39 -3.25 -13.92
CA TRP A 170 10.80 -2.32 -12.96
C TRP A 170 10.93 -0.87 -13.41
N LYS A 171 12.13 -0.45 -13.86
CA LYS A 171 12.35 0.88 -14.45
C LYS A 171 11.44 1.14 -15.64
N LYS A 172 11.26 0.14 -16.52
CA LYS A 172 10.38 0.20 -17.70
C LYS A 172 8.90 0.35 -17.32
N ARG A 173 8.43 -0.30 -16.25
CA ARG A 173 7.07 -0.12 -15.74
C ARG A 173 6.85 1.30 -15.21
N LEU A 174 7.79 1.78 -14.39
CA LEU A 174 7.77 3.14 -13.83
C LEU A 174 7.73 4.26 -14.87
N GLU A 175 8.09 3.97 -16.13
CA GLU A 175 7.98 4.95 -17.22
C GLU A 175 6.57 5.46 -17.47
N ASN A 176 5.55 4.62 -17.25
CA ASN A 176 4.13 4.91 -17.52
C ASN A 176 3.21 4.52 -16.34
N ILE A 177 3.76 4.24 -15.15
CA ILE A 177 3.01 3.71 -13.99
C ILE A 177 1.82 4.59 -13.56
N TRP A 178 1.88 5.89 -13.82
CA TRP A 178 0.77 6.79 -13.49
C TRP A 178 -0.49 6.51 -14.32
N ASP A 179 -0.35 5.95 -15.51
CA ASP A 179 -1.46 5.73 -16.45
C ASP A 179 -2.06 4.32 -16.31
N GLU A 180 -1.53 3.49 -15.40
CA GLU A 180 -2.05 2.16 -15.09
C GLU A 180 -3.44 2.20 -14.42
N THR A 181 -4.31 1.27 -14.83
CA THR A 181 -5.58 0.97 -14.13
C THR A 181 -5.29 0.40 -12.73
N PRO A 182 -5.93 0.90 -11.66
CA PRO A 182 -5.77 0.33 -10.33
C PRO A 182 -6.50 -1.01 -10.14
N LEU A 183 -6.13 -1.73 -9.08
CA LEU A 183 -6.83 -2.89 -8.56
C LEU A 183 -8.28 -2.55 -8.18
N TYR A 184 -9.15 -3.56 -8.23
CA TYR A 184 -10.56 -3.40 -7.86
C TYR A 184 -10.79 -3.64 -6.36
N PHE A 185 -11.58 -2.74 -5.77
CA PHE A 185 -12.17 -2.86 -4.45
C PHE A 185 -13.66 -2.54 -4.56
N ALA A 186 -14.48 -3.14 -3.69
CA ALA A 186 -15.92 -2.85 -3.63
C ALA A 186 -16.13 -1.37 -3.24
N PRO A 187 -16.76 -0.52 -4.08
CA PRO A 187 -16.96 0.88 -3.74
C PRO A 187 -17.80 1.07 -2.48
N SER A 188 -17.46 2.05 -1.66
CA SER A 188 -18.19 2.35 -0.41
C SER A 188 -19.66 2.73 -0.65
N SER A 189 -20.03 3.17 -1.86
CA SER A 189 -21.40 3.43 -2.29
C SER A 189 -22.30 2.17 -2.32
N LEU A 190 -21.72 0.97 -2.31
CA LEU A 190 -22.44 -0.30 -2.19
C LEU A 190 -22.91 -0.61 -0.76
N PHE A 191 -22.50 0.18 0.24
CA PHE A 191 -22.73 -0.08 1.66
C PHE A 191 -23.56 1.03 2.31
N ASP A 192 -24.28 0.68 3.37
CA ASP A 192 -25.01 1.62 4.22
C ASP A 192 -24.09 2.09 5.36
N LEU A 193 -23.38 3.20 5.12
CA LEU A 193 -22.29 3.70 5.96
C LEU A 193 -22.76 4.37 7.26
N ASN A 194 -23.53 3.66 8.09
CA ASN A 194 -24.01 4.14 9.38
C ASN A 194 -24.11 2.99 10.40
N PHE A 195 -24.06 3.35 11.69
CA PHE A 195 -24.11 2.38 12.79
C PHE A 195 -25.44 1.61 12.87
N GLN A 196 -26.57 2.21 12.49
CA GLN A 196 -27.88 1.56 12.56
C GLN A 196 -28.01 0.41 11.55
N ALA A 197 -27.40 0.55 10.37
CA ALA A 197 -27.28 -0.50 9.35
C ALA A 197 -26.06 -1.42 9.55
N GLY A 198 -25.26 -1.20 10.60
CA GLY A 198 -24.07 -2.01 10.91
C GLY A 198 -22.97 -1.96 9.85
N PHE A 199 -22.91 -0.92 9.01
CA PHE A 199 -21.98 -0.80 7.88
C PHE A 199 -22.07 -1.95 6.84
N LEU A 200 -23.24 -2.60 6.75
CA LEU A 200 -23.46 -3.71 5.84
C LEU A 200 -23.64 -3.26 4.37
N MET A 201 -23.44 -4.19 3.44
CA MET A 201 -23.73 -3.99 2.02
C MET A 201 -25.25 -3.81 1.83
N LYS A 202 -25.65 -2.87 0.98
CA LYS A 202 -27.04 -2.53 0.69
C LYS A 202 -27.85 -3.74 0.23
N LYS A 203 -29.13 -3.78 0.57
CA LYS A 203 -30.00 -4.94 0.30
C LYS A 203 -30.18 -5.18 -1.20
N GLU A 204 -30.41 -4.13 -1.97
CA GLU A 204 -30.52 -4.18 -3.43
C GLU A 204 -29.24 -4.71 -4.08
N VAL A 205 -28.07 -4.31 -3.58
CA VAL A 205 -26.77 -4.82 -4.05
C VAL A 205 -26.61 -6.30 -3.67
N GLN A 206 -26.98 -6.70 -2.45
CA GLN A 206 -26.99 -8.12 -2.08
C GLN A 206 -27.90 -8.95 -3.01
N ASP A 207 -29.08 -8.44 -3.35
CA ASP A 207 -30.04 -9.10 -4.23
C ASP A 207 -29.51 -9.25 -5.66
N GLU A 208 -28.89 -8.21 -6.23
CA GLU A 208 -28.19 -8.27 -7.53
C GLU A 208 -26.99 -9.22 -7.54
N GLU A 209 -26.26 -9.29 -6.44
CA GLU A 209 -25.08 -10.15 -6.30
C GLU A 209 -25.43 -11.63 -6.20
N LYS A 210 -26.59 -12.02 -5.65
CA LYS A 210 -26.95 -13.43 -5.35
C LYS A 210 -26.65 -14.43 -6.49
N ASN A 211 -26.97 -14.06 -7.72
CA ASN A 211 -26.85 -14.94 -8.89
C ASN A 211 -25.45 -14.94 -9.53
N LYS A 212 -24.50 -14.12 -9.03
CA LYS A 212 -23.13 -14.05 -9.58
C LYS A 212 -22.25 -15.14 -8.98
N LYS A 213 -21.52 -15.86 -9.84
CA LYS A 213 -20.62 -16.98 -9.48
C LYS A 213 -19.45 -16.57 -8.56
N PHE A 214 -18.95 -15.35 -8.72
CA PHE A 214 -17.83 -14.81 -7.96
C PHE A 214 -18.32 -13.78 -6.95
N GLY A 215 -17.54 -13.57 -5.88
CA GLY A 215 -17.67 -12.39 -5.03
C GLY A 215 -17.13 -11.12 -5.70
N LEU A 216 -17.14 -10.02 -4.96
CA LEU A 216 -16.66 -8.72 -5.46
C LEU A 216 -15.13 -8.60 -5.40
N SER A 217 -14.52 -9.09 -4.31
CA SER A 217 -13.07 -9.03 -4.05
C SER A 217 -12.64 -10.16 -3.10
N VAL A 218 -11.38 -10.17 -2.65
CA VAL A 218 -10.88 -11.13 -1.64
C VAL A 218 -11.65 -11.02 -0.32
N GLY A 219 -11.70 -9.84 0.31
CA GLY A 219 -12.46 -9.64 1.56
C GLY A 219 -13.97 -9.61 1.35
N HIS A 220 -14.45 -9.23 0.17
CA HIS A 220 -15.86 -9.26 -0.21
C HIS A 220 -16.16 -10.46 -1.10
N HIS A 221 -15.72 -11.64 -0.70
CA HIS A 221 -15.95 -12.90 -1.44
C HIS A 221 -17.39 -13.43 -1.29
N LEU A 222 -18.14 -12.96 -0.28
CA LEU A 222 -19.57 -13.27 -0.05
C LEU A 222 -19.89 -14.78 0.07
N GLY A 223 -18.93 -15.58 0.56
CA GLY A 223 -19.05 -17.05 0.60
C GLY A 223 -18.90 -17.75 -0.76
N LYS A 224 -18.59 -17.00 -1.83
CA LYS A 224 -18.43 -17.49 -3.21
C LYS A 224 -16.95 -17.61 -3.58
N SER A 225 -16.67 -18.00 -4.82
CA SER A 225 -15.34 -17.95 -5.41
C SER A 225 -14.79 -16.51 -5.45
N ILE A 226 -13.53 -16.34 -5.06
CA ILE A 226 -12.81 -15.06 -5.19
C ILE A 226 -12.52 -14.81 -6.69
N PRO A 227 -12.69 -13.58 -7.21
CA PRO A 227 -12.21 -13.24 -8.56
C PRO A 227 -10.70 -13.45 -8.70
N THR A 228 -10.28 -14.16 -9.73
CA THR A 228 -8.85 -14.47 -9.98
C THR A 228 -7.98 -13.21 -9.95
N ASP A 229 -6.90 -13.27 -9.19
CA ASP A 229 -5.88 -12.21 -9.07
C ASP A 229 -6.40 -10.82 -8.67
N ASN A 230 -7.52 -10.73 -7.94
CA ASN A 230 -8.12 -9.45 -7.51
C ASN A 230 -7.16 -8.47 -6.79
N GLN A 231 -6.05 -8.95 -6.21
CA GLN A 231 -5.05 -8.14 -5.50
C GLN A 231 -3.67 -8.13 -6.20
N ILE A 232 -3.56 -8.80 -7.36
CA ILE A 232 -2.33 -8.92 -8.14
C ILE A 232 -2.49 -8.32 -9.56
N LYS A 233 -3.71 -8.33 -10.11
CA LYS A 233 -4.04 -7.85 -11.46
C LYS A 233 -5.22 -6.89 -11.45
N ALA A 234 -5.10 -5.82 -12.22
CA ALA A 234 -6.21 -4.93 -12.51
C ALA A 234 -7.24 -5.64 -13.41
N ARG A 235 -8.50 -5.17 -13.38
CA ARG A 235 -9.51 -5.64 -14.34
C ARG A 235 -9.13 -5.17 -15.75
N LYS A 236 -9.30 -6.06 -16.73
CA LYS A 236 -9.22 -5.74 -18.16
C LYS A 236 -10.46 -4.99 -18.63
#